data_AF-A0AAV8Z9H9-F1
#
_entry.id   AF-A0AAV8Z9H9-F1
#
_cell.length_a   1.000
_cell.length_b   1.000
_cell.length_c   1.000
_cell.angle_alpha   90.00
_cell.angle_beta   90.00
_cell.angle_gamma   90.00
#
_symmetry.space_group_name_H-M   'P 1'
#
loop_
_entity.id
_entity.type
_entity.pdbx_description
1 polymer ?
#
loop_
_entity_poly.entity_id
_entity_poly.type
_entity_poly.pdbx_seq_one_letter_code
_entity_poly.pdbx_strand_id
1 'polypeptide(L)'
;MAKNTSSSAFRKIDVDQYSEDNFKEDETDSGENALSLTLRVLLAIKPSQIEEAVNSLDINLIDTLMKYVYKGFENPSEGSSGHLLLWHEKIYNIGGVGCIVRVLADTGRV
;
A
#
# COMPACT_ATOMS: atom_id res chain seq x y z
N MET A 1 28.24 30.86 41.13
CA MET A 1 28.11 29.38 41.09
C MET A 1 27.08 29.06 40.00
N ALA A 2 27.52 28.60 38.83
CA ALA A 2 26.61 28.30 37.73
C ALA A 2 25.77 27.07 38.09
N LYS A 3 24.45 27.23 38.18
CA LYS A 3 23.53 26.11 38.38
C LYS A 3 23.57 25.27 37.10
N ASN A 4 24.14 24.08 37.19
CA ASN A 4 24.28 23.18 36.06
C ASN A 4 22.86 22.75 35.64
N THR A 5 22.42 23.17 34.46
CA THR A 5 21.12 22.78 33.88
C THR A 5 21.24 21.35 33.35
N SER A 6 21.30 20.36 34.25
CA SER A 6 21.46 18.93 33.92
C SER A 6 20.22 18.30 33.26
N SER A 7 19.15 19.07 33.06
CA SER A 7 17.96 18.59 32.36
C SER A 7 18.20 18.60 30.85
N SER A 8 18.37 17.42 30.25
CA SER A 8 18.42 17.25 28.78
C SER A 8 17.03 17.19 28.14
N ALA A 9 15.97 17.52 28.89
CA ALA A 9 14.59 17.39 28.42
C ALA A 9 14.32 18.21 27.14
N PHE A 10 14.94 19.38 27.00
CA PHE A 10 14.81 20.24 25.82
C PHE A 10 15.43 19.64 24.53
N ARG A 11 16.37 18.70 24.65
CA ARG A 11 17.01 18.02 23.49
C ARG A 11 16.23 16.81 22.99
N LYS A 12 15.21 16.38 23.74
CA LYS A 12 14.32 15.27 23.37
C LYS A 12 13.15 15.74 22.52
N ILE A 13 12.95 17.05 22.39
CA ILE A 13 11.89 17.62 21.58
C ILE A 13 12.37 17.58 20.13
N ASP A 14 11.64 16.85 19.31
CA ASP A 14 11.81 16.87 17.86
C ASP A 14 11.17 18.14 17.31
N VAL A 15 11.99 19.19 17.15
CA VAL A 15 11.56 20.48 16.62
C VAL A 15 11.21 20.37 15.13
N ASP A 16 11.82 19.42 14.42
CA ASP A 16 11.65 19.27 12.98
C ASP A 16 10.21 18.90 12.63
N GLN A 17 9.49 18.16 13.49
CA GLN A 17 8.06 17.83 13.28
C GLN A 17 7.15 19.03 13.07
N TYR A 18 7.51 20.20 13.62
CA TYR A 18 6.69 21.42 13.57
C TYR A 18 7.14 22.41 12.50
N SER A 19 8.12 22.05 11.68
CA SER A 19 8.59 22.90 10.57
C SER A 19 7.49 23.09 9.53
N GLU A 20 7.22 24.34 9.15
CA GLU A 20 6.21 24.67 8.13
C GLU A 20 6.58 24.10 6.74
N ASP A 21 7.88 23.89 6.49
CA ASP A 21 8.43 23.32 5.26
C ASP A 21 8.28 21.79 5.16
N ASN A 22 7.77 21.12 6.21
CA ASN A 22 7.55 19.68 6.14
C ASN A 22 6.48 19.35 5.11
N PHE A 23 6.74 18.32 4.31
CA PHE A 23 5.76 17.77 3.38
C PHE A 23 4.55 17.24 4.15
N LYS A 24 3.36 17.75 3.83
CA LYS A 24 2.09 17.26 4.35
C LYS A 24 1.45 16.35 3.31
N GLU A 25 1.25 15.10 3.67
CA GLU A 25 0.46 14.18 2.84
C GLU A 25 -1.00 14.60 2.86
N ASP A 26 -1.65 14.67 1.70
CA ASP A 26 -3.09 14.86 1.61
C ASP A 26 -3.79 13.59 2.14
N GLU A 27 -4.62 13.73 3.17
CA GLU A 27 -5.40 12.61 3.71
C GLU A 27 -6.53 12.23 2.73
N THR A 28 -6.39 11.09 2.06
CA THR A 28 -7.47 10.46 1.27
C THR A 28 -8.16 9.36 2.07
N ASP A 29 -9.19 9.71 2.85
CA ASP A 29 -9.92 8.81 3.77
C ASP A 29 -10.95 7.85 3.11
N SER A 30 -10.95 7.68 1.78
CA SER A 30 -12.05 6.98 1.08
C SER A 30 -11.82 5.47 0.81
N GLY A 31 -10.80 4.86 1.40
CA GLY A 31 -10.25 3.58 0.91
C GLY A 31 -10.84 2.27 1.44
N GLU A 32 -11.28 2.23 2.71
CA GLU A 32 -11.57 0.94 3.37
C GLU A 32 -12.73 0.17 2.72
N ASN A 33 -13.77 0.88 2.26
CA ASN A 33 -14.91 0.28 1.59
C ASN A 33 -14.54 -0.28 0.20
N ALA A 34 -13.66 0.42 -0.54
CA ALA A 34 -13.20 0.00 -1.85
C ALA A 34 -12.29 -1.23 -1.74
N LEU A 35 -11.41 -1.26 -0.72
CA LEU A 35 -10.56 -2.41 -0.42
C LEU A 35 -11.38 -3.65 -0.10
N SER A 36 -12.35 -3.56 0.81
CA SER A 36 -13.16 -4.70 1.22
C SER A 36 -13.91 -5.30 0.03
N LEU A 37 -14.48 -4.46 -0.83
CA LEU A 37 -15.14 -4.92 -2.06
C LEU A 37 -14.15 -5.60 -3.02
N THR A 38 -12.99 -4.99 -3.23
CA THR A 38 -11.97 -5.50 -4.15
C THR A 38 -11.46 -6.86 -3.70
N LEU A 39 -11.08 -7.00 -2.42
CA LEU A 39 -10.60 -8.27 -1.88
C LEU A 39 -11.64 -9.38 -1.99
N ARG A 40 -12.93 -9.07 -1.76
CA ARG A 40 -14.01 -10.04 -1.96
C ARG A 40 -14.09 -10.54 -3.40
N VAL A 41 -13.88 -9.66 -4.39
CA VAL A 41 -13.86 -10.05 -5.80
C VAL A 41 -12.62 -10.89 -6.11
N LEU A 42 -11.43 -10.47 -5.66
CA LEU A 42 -10.18 -11.20 -5.92
C LEU A 42 -10.20 -12.62 -5.37
N LEU A 43 -10.75 -12.81 -4.16
CA LEU A 43 -10.86 -14.12 -3.52
C LEU A 43 -11.98 -15.00 -4.13
N ALA A 44 -12.98 -14.41 -4.78
CA ALA A 44 -14.06 -15.15 -5.44
C ALA A 44 -13.67 -15.71 -6.82
N ILE A 45 -12.72 -15.08 -7.50
CA ILE A 45 -12.24 -15.51 -8.82
C ILE A 45 -11.39 -16.77 -8.68
N LYS A 46 -11.65 -17.78 -9.52
CA LYS A 46 -10.88 -19.03 -9.51
C LYS A 46 -9.47 -18.82 -10.05
N PRO A 47 -8.44 -19.55 -9.55
CA PRO A 47 -7.07 -19.43 -10.04
C PRO A 47 -6.92 -19.53 -11.57
N SER A 48 -7.70 -20.39 -12.21
CA SER A 48 -7.68 -20.60 -13.66
C SER A 48 -8.19 -19.40 -14.48
N GLN A 49 -8.88 -18.44 -13.85
CA GLN A 49 -9.47 -17.27 -14.51
C GLN A 49 -8.67 -15.99 -14.25
N ILE A 50 -7.70 -16.03 -13.34
CA ILE A 50 -6.90 -14.86 -12.95
C ILE A 50 -6.15 -14.30 -14.17
N GLU A 51 -5.50 -15.17 -14.95
CA GLU A 51 -4.70 -14.74 -16.09
C GLU A 51 -5.53 -14.01 -17.16
N GLU A 52 -6.72 -14.51 -17.50
CA GLU A 52 -7.64 -13.85 -18.43
C GLU A 52 -8.10 -12.49 -17.89
N ALA A 53 -8.44 -12.42 -16.59
CA ALA A 53 -8.88 -11.18 -15.96
C ALA A 53 -7.78 -10.11 -15.99
N VAL A 54 -6.53 -10.47 -15.63
CA VAL A 54 -5.41 -9.54 -15.62
C VAL A 54 -5.07 -9.06 -17.05
N ASN A 55 -5.12 -9.93 -18.05
CA ASN A 55 -4.87 -9.55 -19.46
C ASN A 55 -5.93 -8.60 -20.04
N SER A 56 -7.11 -8.48 -19.41
CA SER A 56 -8.18 -7.58 -19.84
C SER A 56 -8.02 -6.13 -19.34
N LEU A 57 -7.07 -5.89 -18.44
CA LEU A 57 -6.85 -4.59 -17.79
C LEU A 57 -5.84 -3.74 -18.55
N ASP A 58 -6.04 -2.43 -18.56
CA ASP A 58 -5.03 -1.48 -19.00
C ASP A 58 -3.92 -1.30 -17.95
N ILE A 59 -2.78 -0.75 -18.38
CA ILE A 59 -1.57 -0.66 -17.56
C ILE A 59 -1.76 0.16 -16.27
N ASN A 60 -2.65 1.17 -16.29
CA ASN A 60 -2.94 1.96 -15.10
C ASN A 60 -3.75 1.14 -14.09
N LEU A 61 -4.69 0.33 -14.56
CA LEU A 61 -5.44 -0.59 -13.71
C LEU A 61 -4.58 -1.74 -13.17
N ILE A 62 -3.56 -2.19 -13.89
CA ILE A 62 -2.57 -3.16 -13.39
C ILE A 62 -1.86 -2.64 -12.14
N ASP A 63 -1.43 -1.37 -12.15
CA ASP A 63 -0.77 -0.75 -11.01
C ASP A 63 -1.74 -0.59 -9.83
N THR A 64 -2.96 -0.13 -10.08
CA THR A 64 -4.01 -0.01 -9.07
C THR A 64 -4.37 -1.36 -8.46
N LEU A 65 -4.48 -2.41 -9.29
CA LEU A 65 -4.72 -3.76 -8.81
C LEU A 65 -3.57 -4.28 -7.94
N MET A 66 -2.32 -4.02 -8.33
CA MET A 66 -1.16 -4.37 -7.50
C MET A 66 -1.21 -3.65 -6.14
N LYS A 67 -1.63 -2.38 -6.08
CA LYS A 67 -1.80 -1.65 -4.80
C LYS A 67 -2.80 -2.36 -3.89
N TYR A 68 -3.95 -2.77 -4.42
CA TYR A 68 -4.95 -3.52 -3.64
C TYR A 68 -4.45 -4.90 -3.18
N VAL A 69 -3.59 -5.58 -3.96
CA VAL A 69 -2.96 -6.83 -3.54
C VAL A 69 -2.02 -6.60 -2.35
N TYR A 70 -1.15 -5.58 -2.40
CA TYR A 70 -0.26 -5.22 -1.28
C TYR A 70 -1.05 -4.79 -0.05
N LYS A 71 -2.09 -3.98 -0.21
CA LYS A 71 -2.97 -3.58 0.88
C LYS A 71 -3.72 -4.78 1.48
N GLY A 72 -4.11 -5.75 0.66
CA GLY A 72 -4.68 -7.03 1.11
C GLY A 72 -3.73 -7.86 1.97
N PHE A 73 -2.42 -7.78 1.74
CA PHE A 73 -1.43 -8.44 2.59
C PHE A 73 -1.30 -7.82 3.98
N GLU A 74 -1.73 -6.58 4.19
CA GLU A 74 -1.77 -5.95 5.52
C GLU A 74 -2.87 -6.55 6.41
N ASN A 75 -3.93 -7.11 5.82
CA ASN A 75 -5.09 -7.66 6.53
C ASN A 75 -5.37 -9.12 6.10
N PRO A 76 -4.47 -10.07 6.40
CA PRO A 76 -4.64 -11.45 5.98
C PRO A 76 -5.85 -12.11 6.66
N SER A 77 -6.69 -12.77 5.87
CA SER A 77 -7.70 -13.73 6.32
C SER A 77 -7.30 -15.16 5.92
N GLU A 78 -7.93 -16.17 6.53
CA GLU A 78 -7.59 -17.57 6.27
C GLU A 78 -7.66 -17.92 4.78
N GLY A 79 -6.57 -18.45 4.22
CA GLY A 79 -6.47 -18.81 2.80
C GLY A 79 -6.30 -17.62 1.83
N SER A 80 -6.47 -16.38 2.27
CA SER A 80 -6.41 -15.20 1.38
C SER A 80 -5.02 -14.93 0.82
N SER A 81 -3.97 -15.02 1.65
CA SER A 81 -2.61 -14.68 1.23
C SER A 81 -2.11 -15.59 0.11
N GLY A 82 -2.43 -16.88 0.16
CA GLY A 82 -2.08 -17.82 -0.92
C GLY A 82 -2.74 -17.46 -2.24
N HIS A 83 -4.02 -17.06 -2.19
CA HIS A 83 -4.76 -16.63 -3.37
C HIS A 83 -4.25 -15.29 -3.93
N LEU A 84 -3.92 -14.34 -3.05
CA LEU A 84 -3.32 -13.06 -3.41
C LEU A 84 -1.92 -13.21 -4.02
N LEU A 85 -1.13 -14.22 -3.61
CA LEU A 85 0.15 -14.53 -4.25
C LEU A 85 -0.02 -14.99 -5.71
N LEU A 86 -1.09 -15.72 -6.03
CA LEU A 86 -1.42 -16.08 -7.42
C LEU A 86 -1.76 -14.85 -8.25
N TRP A 87 -2.54 -13.92 -7.69
CA TRP A 87 -2.81 -12.62 -8.31
C TRP A 87 -1.51 -11.85 -8.57
N HIS A 88 -0.66 -11.72 -7.55
CA HIS A 88 0.62 -11.05 -7.65
C HIS A 88 1.48 -11.61 -8.79
N GLU A 89 1.61 -12.94 -8.90
CA GLU A 89 2.37 -13.59 -9.98
C GLU A 89 1.86 -13.17 -11.37
N LYS A 90 0.54 -13.23 -11.59
CA LYS A 90 -0.03 -12.91 -12.91
C LYS A 90 0.05 -11.43 -13.25
N ILE A 91 -0.13 -10.55 -12.27
CA ILE A 91 0.06 -9.10 -12.45
C ILE A 91 1.52 -8.79 -12.77
N TYR A 92 2.46 -9.42 -12.06
CA TYR A 92 3.90 -9.26 -12.29
C TYR A 92 4.32 -9.69 -13.70
N ASN A 93 3.72 -10.75 -14.25
CA ASN A 93 4.02 -11.21 -15.61
C ASN A 93 3.68 -10.15 -16.68
N ILE A 94 2.76 -9.23 -16.41
CA ILE A 94 2.40 -8.14 -17.33
C ILE A 94 3.15 -6.85 -16.97
N GLY A 95 3.02 -6.38 -15.72
CA GLY A 95 3.55 -5.09 -15.27
C GLY A 95 5.06 -5.10 -14.93
N GLY A 96 5.66 -6.29 -14.84
CA GLY A 96 7.03 -6.48 -14.38
C GLY A 96 7.29 -5.89 -13.00
N VAL A 97 8.56 -5.64 -12.69
CA VAL A 97 8.96 -4.97 -11.43
C VAL A 97 8.43 -3.53 -11.31
N GLY A 98 8.11 -2.89 -12.45
CA GLY A 98 7.66 -1.51 -12.48
C GLY A 98 6.34 -1.28 -11.71
N CYS A 99 5.39 -2.21 -11.79
CA CYS A 99 4.13 -2.09 -11.05
C CYS A 99 4.34 -2.15 -9.53
N ILE A 100 5.28 -2.97 -9.06
CA ILE A 100 5.65 -3.06 -7.64
C ILE A 100 6.34 -1.77 -7.20
N VAL A 101 7.32 -1.29 -7.97
CA VAL A 101 8.07 -0.06 -7.61
C VAL A 101 7.12 1.13 -7.52
N ARG A 102 6.13 1.24 -8.42
CA ARG A 102 5.12 2.30 -8.36
C ARG A 102 4.20 2.18 -7.15
N VAL A 103 3.87 0.96 -6.69
CA VAL A 103 3.13 0.76 -5.44
C VAL A 103 3.95 1.22 -4.24
N LEU A 104 5.24 0.85 -4.18
CA LEU A 104 6.11 1.22 -3.06
C LEU A 104 6.46 2.72 -3.02
N ALA A 105 6.44 3.38 -4.18
CA ALA A 105 6.69 4.81 -4.29
C ALA A 105 5.43 5.67 -4.16
N ASP A 106 4.24 5.04 -4.15
CA ASP A 106 2.98 5.78 -4.02
C ASP A 106 2.75 6.18 -2.56
N THR A 107 2.69 7.48 -2.32
CA THR A 107 2.38 8.06 -1.01
C THR A 107 0.87 8.22 -0.80
N GLY A 108 0.06 8.09 -1.86
CA GLY A 108 -1.39 8.13 -1.78
C GLY A 108 -1.96 6.81 -1.24
N ARG A 109 -2.80 6.87 -0.21
CA ARG A 109 -3.49 5.70 0.31
C ARG A 109 -4.72 5.37 -0.55
N VAL A 110 -4.85 4.10 -0.93
CA VAL A 110 -6.07 3.50 -1.49
C VAL A 110 -7.04 3.03 -0.44
#